data_AF-A0A6N8WXU8-F1
#
_entry.id   AF-A0A6N8WXU8-F1
#
_cell.length_a   1.000
_cell.length_b   1.000
_cell.length_c   1.000
_cell.angle_alpha   90.00
_cell.angle_beta   90.00
_cell.angle_gamma   90.00
#
_symmetry.space_group_name_H-M   'P 1'
#
loop_
_entity.id
_entity.type
_entity.pdbx_description
1 polymer ?
#
loop_
_entity_poly.entity_id
_entity_poly.type
_entity_poly.pdbx_seq_one_letter_code
_entity_poly.pdbx_strand_id
1 'polypeptide(L)'
;MKNVTVTLPEDVALWLRIQAAKHDRSVSSWLADLLEGMRRQEDEYDVAMERFLTRARQPRALKRPGDRYPTRDELHDRAGLR
;
A
#
# COMPACT_ATOMS: atom_id res chain seq x y z
N MET A 1 -17.70 -22.68 -5.65
CA MET A 1 -17.31 -22.15 -4.31
C MET A 1 -16.62 -23.26 -3.54
N LYS A 2 -15.56 -22.96 -2.79
CA LYS A 2 -14.90 -23.91 -1.88
C LYS A 2 -15.28 -23.55 -0.44
N ASN A 3 -15.62 -24.53 0.39
CA ASN A 3 -15.96 -24.30 1.78
C ASN A 3 -14.69 -24.31 2.62
N VAL A 4 -14.52 -23.29 3.46
CA VAL A 4 -13.40 -23.15 4.40
C VAL A 4 -13.97 -22.92 5.78
N THR A 5 -13.55 -23.72 6.76
CA THR A 5 -13.91 -23.53 8.16
C THR A 5 -12.83 -22.66 8.81
N VAL A 6 -13.24 -21.59 9.49
CA VAL A 6 -12.34 -20.69 10.22
C VAL A 6 -12.74 -20.67 11.70
N THR A 7 -11.74 -20.71 12.58
CA THR A 7 -11.93 -20.52 14.01
C THR A 7 -11.72 -19.04 14.31
N LEU A 8 -12.71 -18.42 14.94
CA LEU A 8 -12.68 -17.00 15.31
C LEU A 8 -12.89 -16.86 16.83
N PRO A 9 -12.25 -15.88 17.47
CA PRO A 9 -12.66 -15.42 18.79
C PRO A 9 -14.16 -15.06 18.80
N GLU A 10 -14.83 -15.29 19.94
CA GLU A 10 -16.27 -15.11 20.06
C GLU A 10 -16.71 -13.67 19.77
N ASP A 11 -15.95 -12.70 20.29
CA ASP A 11 -16.16 -11.27 20.07
C ASP A 11 -16.06 -10.89 18.59
N VAL A 12 -15.07 -11.45 17.88
CA VAL A 12 -14.90 -11.24 16.43
C VAL A 12 -16.05 -11.86 15.64
N ALA A 13 -16.50 -13.07 16.01
CA ALA A 13 -17.63 -13.72 15.36
C ALA A 13 -18.94 -12.94 15.54
N LEU A 14 -19.16 -12.36 16.73
CA LEU A 14 -20.30 -11.50 17.01
C LEU A 14 -20.24 -10.21 16.19
N TRP A 15 -19.08 -9.54 16.19
CA TRP A 15 -18.86 -8.35 15.38
C TRP A 15 -19.16 -8.62 13.90
N LEU A 16 -18.65 -9.74 13.37
CA LEU A 16 -18.84 -10.14 11.97
C LEU A 16 -20.33 -10.30 11.62
N ARG A 17 -21.11 -10.93 12.50
CA ARG A 17 -22.57 -11.06 12.34
C ARG A 17 -23.28 -9.70 12.32
N ILE A 18 -22.89 -8.79 13.21
CA ILE A 18 -23.46 -7.45 13.27
C ILE A 18 -23.15 -6.69 11.98
N GLN A 19 -21.91 -6.74 11.48
CA GLN A 19 -21.56 -6.06 10.24
C GLN A 19 -22.32 -6.63 9.04
N ALA A 20 -22.37 -7.95 8.90
CA ALA A 20 -23.11 -8.59 7.82
C ALA A 20 -24.59 -8.16 7.80
N ALA A 21 -25.23 -8.12 8.98
CA ALA A 21 -26.60 -7.64 9.13
C ALA A 21 -26.76 -6.16 8.77
N LYS A 22 -25.83 -5.28 9.18
CA LYS A 22 -25.84 -3.85 8.80
C LYS A 22 -25.79 -3.62 7.29
N HIS A 23 -25.16 -4.53 6.56
CA HIS A 23 -25.01 -4.47 5.12
C HIS A 23 -26.07 -5.29 4.36
N ASP A 24 -27.06 -5.89 5.04
CA ASP A 24 -28.06 -6.79 4.47
C ASP A 24 -27.44 -7.96 3.68
N ARG A 25 -26.36 -8.53 4.23
CA ARG A 25 -25.60 -9.63 3.61
C ARG A 25 -25.48 -10.81 4.58
N SER A 26 -25.23 -11.99 4.02
CA SER A 26 -24.82 -13.14 4.83
C SER A 26 -23.39 -12.93 5.34
N VAL A 27 -23.06 -13.57 6.48
CA VAL A 27 -21.71 -13.56 7.06
C VAL A 27 -20.67 -14.05 6.05
N SER A 28 -20.98 -15.12 5.31
CA SER A 28 -20.07 -15.70 4.32
C SER A 28 -19.86 -14.77 3.13
N SER A 29 -20.91 -14.12 2.63
CA SER A 29 -20.79 -13.17 1.52
C SER A 29 -20.00 -11.93 1.93
N TRP A 30 -20.28 -11.39 3.12
CA TRP A 30 -19.59 -10.21 3.62
C TRP A 30 -18.10 -10.50 3.89
N LEU A 31 -17.78 -11.66 4.47
CA LEU A 31 -16.40 -12.09 4.68
C LEU A 31 -15.66 -12.30 3.35
N ALA A 32 -16.33 -12.87 2.34
CA ALA A 32 -15.75 -13.02 1.00
C ALA A 32 -15.42 -11.66 0.36
N ASP A 33 -16.34 -10.70 0.45
CA ASP A 33 -16.14 -9.33 -0.07
C ASP A 33 -14.95 -8.64 0.63
N LEU A 34 -14.81 -8.84 1.95
CA LEU A 34 -13.68 -8.30 2.73
C LEU A 34 -12.34 -8.92 2.31
N LEU A 35 -12.29 -10.23 2.12
CA LEU A 35 -11.09 -10.94 1.66
C LEU A 35 -10.71 -10.55 0.23
N GLU A 36 -11.67 -10.34 -0.65
CA GLU A 36 -11.41 -9.86 -2.01
C GLU A 36 -10.90 -8.41 -2.02
N GLY A 37 -11.36 -7.59 -1.08
CA GLY A 37 -10.80 -6.25 -0.84
C GLY A 37 -9.33 -6.30 -0.43
N MET A 38 -8.99 -7.17 0.53
CA MET A 38 -7.60 -7.37 0.98
C MET A 38 -6.71 -7.85 -0.17
N ARG A 39 -7.16 -8.87 -0.93
CA ARG A 39 -6.42 -9.40 -2.07
C ARG A 39 -6.16 -8.34 -3.13
N ARG A 40 -7.16 -7.50 -3.44
CA ARG A 40 -6.98 -6.39 -4.39
C ARG A 40 -5.95 -5.38 -3.91
N GLN A 41 -5.94 -5.06 -2.61
CA GLN A 41 -4.97 -4.12 -2.05
C GLN A 41 -3.54 -4.68 -2.06
N GLU A 42 -3.37 -5.97 -1.78
CA GLU A 42 -2.08 -6.66 -1.91
C GLU A 42 -1.62 -6.69 -3.37
N ASP A 43 -2.49 -7.10 -4.30
CA ASP A 43 -2.20 -7.09 -5.73
C ASP A 43 -1.82 -5.68 -6.23
N GLU A 44 -2.53 -4.64 -5.78
CA GLU A 44 -2.23 -3.24 -6.15
C GLU A 44 -0.87 -2.78 -5.61
N TYR A 45 -0.53 -3.15 -4.38
CA TYR A 45 0.78 -2.87 -3.79
C TYR A 45 1.89 -3.57 -4.58
N ASP A 46 1.73 -4.86 -4.87
CA ASP A 46 2.71 -5.64 -5.62
C ASP A 46 2.89 -5.09 -7.04
N VAL A 47 1.80 -4.74 -7.72
CA VAL A 47 1.85 -4.08 -9.04
C VAL A 47 2.52 -2.71 -8.96
N ALA A 48 2.24 -1.91 -7.92
CA ALA A 48 2.89 -0.61 -7.73
C ALA A 48 4.38 -0.75 -7.44
N MET A 49 4.77 -1.73 -6.62
CA MET A 49 6.16 -2.08 -6.31
C MET A 49 6.89 -2.56 -7.56
N GLU A 50 6.33 -3.51 -8.29
CA GLU A 50 6.90 -4.01 -9.55
C GLU A 50 7.07 -2.87 -10.55
N ARG A 51 6.05 -2.03 -10.73
CA ARG A 51 6.14 -0.83 -11.57
C ARG A 51 7.22 0.12 -11.09
N PHE A 52 7.33 0.38 -9.79
CA PHE A 52 8.37 1.27 -9.25
C PHE A 52 9.76 0.71 -9.51
N LEU A 53 10.00 -0.57 -9.21
CA LEU A 53 11.30 -1.22 -9.38
C LEU A 53 11.68 -1.39 -10.86
N THR A 54 10.71 -1.64 -11.73
CA THR A 54 10.93 -1.81 -13.18
C THR A 54 11.05 -0.46 -13.90
N ARG A 55 10.26 0.53 -13.48
CA ARG A 55 10.26 1.90 -14.03
C ARG A 55 11.33 2.78 -13.40
N ALA A 56 11.90 2.38 -12.26
CA ALA A 56 13.17 2.91 -11.77
C ALA A 56 14.21 2.61 -12.85
N ARG A 57 14.28 3.52 -13.84
CA ARG A 57 15.38 3.59 -14.79
C ARG A 57 16.66 3.47 -13.98
N GLN A 58 17.64 2.75 -14.50
CA GLN A 58 18.96 2.62 -13.87
C GLN A 58 19.34 3.94 -13.19
N PRO A 59 19.78 3.90 -11.91
CA PRO A 59 20.06 5.10 -11.14
C PRO A 59 20.91 6.06 -11.98
N ARG A 60 20.32 7.21 -12.34
CA ARG A 60 21.04 8.22 -13.11
C ARG A 60 21.84 9.06 -12.13
N ALA A 61 23.14 9.18 -12.39
CA ALA A 61 23.95 10.15 -11.68
C ALA A 61 23.31 11.54 -11.86
N LEU A 62 22.98 12.19 -10.74
CA LEU A 62 22.46 13.56 -10.74
C LEU A 62 23.55 14.58 -11.06
N LYS A 63 24.81 14.18 -10.85
CA LYS A 63 26.00 14.94 -11.23
C LYS A 63 26.54 14.47 -12.56
N ARG A 64 27.28 15.34 -13.26
CA ARG A 64 28.07 14.91 -14.41
C ARG A 64 29.32 14.14 -13.93
N PRO A 65 29.89 13.26 -14.77
CA PRO A 65 31.16 12.63 -14.46
C PRO A 65 32.24 13.68 -14.16
N GLY A 66 32.93 13.55 -13.03
CA GLY A 66 33.96 14.50 -12.58
C GLY A 66 33.48 15.61 -11.65
N ASP A 67 32.18 15.89 -11.59
CA ASP A 67 31.66 16.95 -10.72
C ASP A 67 31.62 16.51 -9.24
N ARG A 68 31.71 17.51 -8.36
CA ARG A 68 31.41 17.40 -6.92
C ARG A 68 29.94 17.73 -6.68
N TYR A 69 29.33 17.07 -5.70
CA TYR A 69 28.01 17.48 -5.22
C TYR A 69 28.10 18.81 -4.45
N PRO A 70 27.14 19.73 -4.62
CA PRO A 70 27.09 20.97 -3.85
C PRO A 70 27.09 20.69 -2.34
N THR A 71 27.70 21.59 -1.58
CA THR A 71 27.49 21.67 -0.13
C THR A 71 26.05 22.08 0.19
N ARG A 72 25.66 21.81 1.43
CA ARG A 72 24.40 22.30 1.98
C ARG A 72 24.27 23.82 1.83
N ASP A 73 25.34 24.55 2.15
CA ASP A 73 25.32 26.01 2.12
C ASP A 73 25.22 26.53 0.67
N GLU A 74 25.96 25.97 -0.29
CA GLU A 74 25.80 26.33 -1.72
C GLU A 74 24.39 26.08 -2.28
N LEU A 75 23.67 25.08 -1.76
CA LEU A 75 22.31 24.74 -2.22
C LEU A 75 21.21 25.58 -1.55
N HIS A 76 21.43 25.98 -0.30
CA HIS A 76 20.40 26.60 0.53
C HIS A 76 20.67 28.06 0.89
N ASP A 77 21.86 28.58 0.60
CA ASP A 77 22.17 29.99 0.85
C ASP A 77 21.46 30.86 -0.20
N ARG A 78 20.42 31.54 0.26
CA ARG A 78 19.62 32.45 -0.56
C ARG A 78 20.29 33.81 -0.53
N ALA A 79 21.39 33.96 -1.27
CA ALA A 79 22.05 35.24 -1.49
C ALA A 79 21.08 36.19 -2.21
N GLY A 80 20.32 36.98 -1.44
CA GLY A 80 19.31 37.91 -1.96
C GLY A 80 18.04 38.08 -1.12
N LEU A 81 17.90 37.39 0.03
CA LEU A 81 16.79 37.60 0.98
C LEU A 81 17.14 38.55 2.14
N ARG A 82 18.00 39.54 1.89
CA ARG A 82 18.27 40.62 2.84
C ARG A 82 17.76 41.94 2.28
#